data_AF-A0A3A4KFP6-F1
#
_entry.id   AF-A0A3A4KFP6-F1
#
_cell.length_a   1.000
_cell.length_b   1.000
_cell.length_c   1.000
_cell.angle_alpha   90.00
_cell.angle_beta   90.00
_cell.angle_gamma   90.00
#
_symmetry.space_group_name_H-M   'P 1'
#
loop_
_entity.id
_entity.type
_entity.pdbx_description
1 polymer ?
#
loop_
_entity_poly.entity_id
_entity_poly.type
_entity_poly.pdbx_seq_one_letter_code
_entity_poly.pdbx_strand_id
1 'polypeptide(L)' 'MTTSVAQCVTLAMMFEAQVDIHPAAVAVHAPDSTWSYRELDAEANRLAGYLTAAEYLTSNAKTPPSNDYFSPNQN' A
#
# COMPACT_ATOMS: atom_id res chain seq x y z
N MET A 1 -7.57 -31.16 18.86
CA MET A 1 -6.37 -30.82 18.08
C MET A 1 -6.61 -29.45 17.49
N THR A 2 -5.98 -28.40 18.03
CA THR A 2 -6.20 -27.03 17.53
C THR A 2 -5.12 -26.72 16.51
N THR A 3 -5.51 -26.56 15.25
CA THR A 3 -4.60 -26.27 14.14
C THR A 3 -4.09 -24.84 14.29
N SER A 4 -2.78 -24.68 14.50
CA SER A 4 -2.09 -23.39 14.44
C SER A 4 -1.99 -22.96 12.98
N VAL A 5 -2.76 -21.94 12.59
CA VAL A 5 -2.51 -21.23 11.34
C VAL A 5 -1.20 -20.47 11.54
N ALA A 6 -0.12 -20.97 10.96
CA ALA A 6 1.13 -20.22 10.84
C ALA A 6 0.78 -18.91 10.13
N GLN A 7 0.78 -17.80 10.87
CA GLN A 7 0.52 -16.49 10.29
C GLN A 7 1.62 -16.23 9.26
N CYS A 8 1.23 -15.96 8.01
CA CYS A 8 2.17 -15.49 6.99
C CYS A 8 2.64 -14.09 7.40
N VAL A 9 3.78 -14.04 8.09
CA VAL A 9 4.43 -12.78 8.45
C VAL A 9 5.22 -12.29 7.24
N THR A 10 5.02 -11.04 6.85
CA THR A 10 5.77 -10.41 5.75
C THR A 10 7.01 -9.69 6.29
N LEU A 11 7.98 -9.42 5.43
CA LEU A 11 9.12 -8.59 5.80
C LEU A 11 8.69 -7.20 6.27
N ALA A 12 7.66 -6.61 5.65
CA ALA A 12 7.11 -5.32 6.06
C ALA A 12 6.57 -5.36 7.50
N MET A 13 5.84 -6.41 7.87
CA MET A 13 5.34 -6.57 9.25
C MET A 13 6.48 -6.71 10.27
N MET A 14 7.56 -7.43 9.93
CA MET A 14 8.74 -7.52 10.80
C MET A 14 9.45 -6.16 10.93
N PHE A 15 9.45 -5.37 9.86
CA PHE A 15 10.03 -4.04 9.83
C PHE A 15 9.22 -3.06 10.70
N GLU A 16 7.90 -3.04 10.57
CA GLU A 16 6.99 -2.23 11.40
C GLU A 16 7.18 -2.53 12.90
N ALA A 17 7.31 -3.81 13.25
CA ALA A 17 7.61 -4.20 14.64
C ALA A 17 8.93 -3.60 15.14
N GLN A 18 9.94 -3.46 14.27
CA GLN A 18 11.20 -2.82 14.63
C GLN A 18 11.09 -1.30 14.72
N VAL A 19 10.20 -0.67 13.95
CA VAL A 19 9.88 0.77 14.04
C VAL A 19 9.28 1.08 15.42
N ASP A 20 8.42 0.21 15.95
CA ASP A 20 7.81 0.39 17.28
C ASP A 20 8.85 0.30 18.40
N ILE A 21 9.81 -0.63 18.29
CA ILE A 21 10.83 -0.84 19.33
C ILE A 21 11.91 0.25 19.26
N HIS A 22 12.32 0.66 18.06
CA HIS A 22 13.46 1.57 17.87
C HIS A 22 13.17 2.71 16.87
N PRO A 23 12.17 3.57 17.11
CA PRO A 23 11.70 4.53 16.11
C PRO A 23 12.75 5.57 15.71
N ALA A 24 13.63 5.96 16.63
CA ALA A 24 14.66 6.98 16.41
C ALA A 24 16.02 6.39 16.01
N ALA A 25 16.17 5.06 16.00
CA ALA A 25 17.41 4.44 15.55
C ALA A 25 17.59 4.63 14.05
N VAL A 26 18.84 4.79 13.61
CA VAL A 26 19.17 4.92 12.19
C VAL A 26 18.87 3.61 11.48
N ALA A 27 17.99 3.65 10.47
CA ALA A 27 17.68 2.53 9.60
C ALA A 27 18.54 2.55 8.33
N VAL A 28 18.75 3.74 7.76
CA VAL A 28 19.53 3.93 6.54
C VAL A 28 20.47 5.11 6.73
N HIS A 29 21.74 4.90 6.40
CA HIS A 29 22.76 5.94 6.37
C HIS A 29 23.35 5.99 4.96
N ALA A 30 23.07 7.08 4.23
CA ALA A 30 23.60 7.36 2.91
C ALA A 30 24.39 8.69 2.94
N PRO A 31 25.26 8.96 1.96
CA PRO A 31 26.08 10.19 1.94
C PRO A 31 25.27 11.49 2.06
N ASP A 32 24.09 11.53 1.43
CA ASP A 32 23.28 12.75 1.35
C ASP A 32 22.16 12.80 2.39
N SER A 33 21.87 11.68 3.07
CA SER A 33 20.76 11.59 4.01
C SER A 33 20.89 10.42 4.97
N THR A 34 20.48 10.65 6.22
CA THR A 34 20.32 9.60 7.23
C THR A 34 18.87 9.55 7.65
N TRP A 35 18.26 8.37 7.58
CA TRP A 35 16.87 8.16 7.95
C TRP A 35 16.76 7.20 9.14
N SER A 36 15.94 7.58 10.10
CA SER A 36 15.51 6.71 11.18
C SER A 36 14.49 5.66 10.71
N TYR A 37 14.24 4.63 11.51
CA TYR A 37 13.19 3.65 11.24
C TYR A 37 11.83 4.32 11.02
N ARG A 38 11.47 5.31 11.85
CA ARG A 38 10.21 6.05 11.71
C ARG A 38 10.12 6.82 10.39
N GLU A 39 11.20 7.47 9.98
CA GLU A 39 11.21 8.28 8.74
C GLU A 39 11.13 7.38 7.50
N LEU A 40 11.88 6.27 7.50
CA LEU A 40 11.83 5.31 6.41
C LEU A 40 10.44 4.66 6.29
N ASP A 41 9.83 4.27 7.40
CA ASP A 41 8.49 3.70 7.42
C ASP A 41 7.43 4.66 6.88
N ALA A 42 7.47 5.92 7.33
CA ALA A 42 6.53 6.95 6.86
C ALA A 42 6.64 7.16 5.33
N GLU A 43 7.86 7.20 4.79
CA GLU A 43 8.07 7.40 3.35
C GLU A 43 7.68 6.15 2.54
N ALA A 44 7.97 4.95 3.05
CA ALA A 44 7.54 3.70 2.44
C ALA A 44 6.00 3.60 2.39
N ASN A 45 5.31 3.95 3.49
CA ASN A 45 3.85 3.98 3.57
C ASN A 45 3.25 5.02 2.63
N ARG A 46 3.88 6.18 2.50
CA ARG A 46 3.50 7.21 1.52
C ARG A 46 3.59 6.66 0.09
N LEU A 47 4.69 6.00 -0.26
CA LEU A 47 4.88 5.39 -1.58
C LEU A 47 3.87 4.28 -1.85
N ALA A 48 3.61 3.40 -0.88
CA ALA A 48 2.59 2.36 -0.99
C ALA A 48 1.21 2.96 -1.29
N GLY A 49 0.83 4.03 -0.59
CA GLY A 49 -0.41 4.77 -0.86
C GLY A 49 -0.49 5.29 -2.30
N TYR A 50 0.60 5.86 -2.83
CA TYR A 50 0.64 6.31 -4.22
C TYR A 50 0.49 5.15 -5.23
N LEU A 51 1.17 4.02 -4.99
CA LEU A 51 1.09 2.85 -5.87
C LEU A 51 -0.31 2.25 -5.88
N THR A 52 -0.91 2.08 -4.71
CA THR A 52 -2.29 1.62 -4.57
C THR A 52 -3.28 2.56 -5.27
N ALA A 53 -3.13 3.88 -5.08
CA ALA A 53 -3.99 4.86 -5.76
C ALA A 53 -3.84 4.83 -7.29
N ALA A 54 -2.62 4.68 -7.80
CA ALA A 54 -2.35 4.58 -9.24
C ALA A 54 -2.97 3.31 -9.87
N GLU A 55 -2.96 2.20 -9.13
CA GLU A 55 -3.60 0.95 -9.56
C GLU A 55 -5.12 1.10 -9.70
N TYR A 56 -5.78 1.79 -8.76
CA TYR A 56 -7.21 2.05 -8.84
C TYR A 56 -7.62 2.92 -10.03
N LEU A 57 -6.77 3.86 -10.46
CA LEU A 57 -7.04 4.73 -11.61
C LEU A 57 -6.89 3.99 -12.96
N THR A 58 -5.99 3.02 -13.03
CA THR A 58 -5.70 2.29 -14.27
C THR A 58 -6.64 1.09 -14.48
N SER A 59 -7.08 0.44 -13.40
CA SER A 59 -8.03 -0.68 -13.43
C SER A 59 -9.46 -0.26 -13.82
N ASN A 60 -9.95 0.88 -13.30
CA ASN A 60 -11.31 1.37 -13.56
C ASN A 60 -11.49 2.07 -14.93
N ALA A 61 -10.42 2.26 -15.71
CA ALA A 61 -10.51 2.90 -17.02
C ALA A 61 -10.95 1.97 -18.17
N LYS A 62 -11.21 0.68 -17.91
CA LYS A 62 -11.40 -0.32 -19.00
C LYS A 62 -12.80 -0.37 -19.64
N THR A 63 -13.88 0.16 -19.08
CA THR A 63 -15.11 0.44 -19.85
C THR A 63 -16.11 1.24 -19.01
N PRO A 64 -16.62 2.40 -19.48
CA PRO A 64 -17.88 2.91 -18.97
C PRO A 64 -18.95 1.82 -19.15
N PRO A 65 -19.88 1.58 -18.21
CA PRO A 65 -21.07 0.81 -18.54
C PRO A 65 -21.68 1.48 -19.77
N SER A 66 -21.82 0.73 -20.87
CA SER A 66 -22.49 1.24 -22.06
C SER A 66 -23.86 1.74 -21.60
N ASN A 67 -24.08 3.04 -21.73
CA ASN A 67 -25.38 3.63 -21.46
C ASN A 67 -26.31 3.28 -22.63
N ASP A 68 -26.59 1.99 -22.79
CA ASP A 68 -27.63 1.45 -23.67
C ASP A 68 -29.02 1.60 -23.02
N TYR A 69 -29.09 2.20 -21.82
CA TYR A 69 -30.29 2.41 -21.04
C TYR A 69 -31.00 3.73 -21.38
N PHE A 70 -31.18 4.10 -22.65
CA PHE A 70 -32.34 4.89 -23.03
C PHE A 70 -32.58 4.85 -24.53
N SER A 71 -33.51 4.00 -24.96
CA SER A 71 -34.26 4.22 -26.19
C SER A 71 -35.74 3.97 -25.93
N PRO A 72 -36.49 4.95 -25.42
CA PRO A 72 -37.93 4.99 -25.58
C PRO A 72 -38.22 5.82 -26.83
N ASN A 73 -38.24 5.16 -27.97
CA ASN A 73 -39.06 5.63 -29.08
C ASN A 73 -39.83 4.44 -29.66
N GLN A 74 -40.93 4.14 -28.98
CA GLN A 74 -42.05 3.39 -29.57
C GLN A 74 -43.07 4.44 -29.99
N ASN A 75 -42.94 4.93 -31.23
CA ASN A 75 -44.00 5.63 -31.93
C ASN A 75 -44.19 4.98 -33.30
#